data_AF-A0A7J6WXY1-F1
#
_entry.id   AF-A0A7J6WXY1-F1
#
_cell.length_a   1.000
_cell.length_b   1.000
_cell.length_c   1.000
_cell.angle_alpha   90.00
_cell.angle_beta   90.00
_cell.angle_gamma   90.00
#
_symmetry.space_group_name_H-M   'P 1'
#
loop_
_entity.id
_entity.type
_entity.pdbx_description
1 polymer ?
#
loop_
_entity_poly.entity_id
_entity_poly.type
_entity_poly.pdbx_seq_one_letter_code
_entity_poly.pdbx_strand_id
1 'polypeptide(L)'
;MVSSVSLNSNSQVIHGLVQRIMEVLGVPCDPDSGYCIKASNEAAETEFLPGSKGSIIHGGECVGSFGIVHPEVLNNFKINFPCSYMEIDLQCFFK
;
A
#
# COMPACT_ATOMS: atom_id res chain seq x y z
N MET A 1 -5.11 12.67 -10.36
CA MET A 1 -4.75 11.52 -11.22
C MET A 1 -4.45 10.35 -10.30
N VAL A 2 -5.37 9.40 -10.18
CA VAL A 2 -5.15 8.18 -9.41
C VAL A 2 -4.32 7.28 -10.32
N SER A 3 -3.03 7.13 -10.04
CA SER A 3 -2.14 6.28 -10.84
C SER A 3 -2.69 4.86 -10.80
N SER A 4 -3.01 4.33 -11.98
CA SER A 4 -3.57 2.99 -12.18
C SER A 4 -2.52 1.94 -11.81
N VAL A 5 -2.55 1.51 -10.55
CA VAL A 5 -1.95 0.24 -10.09
C VAL A 5 -2.56 -0.88 -10.93
N SER A 6 -1.74 -1.83 -11.38
CA SER A 6 -2.23 -3.01 -12.09
C SER A 6 -3.09 -3.85 -11.13
N LEU A 7 -4.40 -3.67 -11.22
CA LEU A 7 -5.41 -4.23 -10.32
C LEU A 7 -5.68 -5.71 -10.62
N ASN A 8 -4.97 -6.62 -9.95
CA ASN A 8 -5.55 -7.94 -9.68
C ASN A 8 -6.48 -7.87 -8.46
N SER A 9 -7.35 -8.87 -8.30
CA SER A 9 -8.37 -8.90 -7.25
C SER A 9 -7.82 -8.74 -5.83
N ASN A 10 -6.61 -9.23 -5.57
CA ASN A 10 -6.00 -9.19 -4.23
C ASN A 10 -5.50 -7.78 -3.87
N SER A 11 -5.00 -7.02 -4.84
CA SER A 11 -4.63 -5.61 -4.66
C SER A 11 -5.84 -4.75 -4.29
N GLN A 12 -7.03 -5.05 -4.84
CA GLN A 12 -8.27 -4.34 -4.52
C GLN A 12 -8.71 -4.52 -3.06
N VAL A 13 -8.54 -5.73 -2.51
CA VAL A 13 -8.92 -6.02 -1.11
C VAL A 13 -8.04 -5.25 -0.14
N ILE A 14 -6.72 -5.24 -0.33
CA ILE A 14 -5.82 -4.47 0.53
C ILE A 14 -6.03 -2.97 0.38
N HIS A 15 -6.26 -2.48 -0.83
CA HIS A 15 -6.61 -1.08 -1.03
C HIS A 15 -7.89 -0.71 -0.25
N GLY A 16 -8.93 -1.55 -0.33
CA GLY A 16 -10.16 -1.37 0.45
C GLY A 16 -9.94 -1.40 1.96
N LEU A 17 -9.00 -2.23 2.44
CA LEU A 17 -8.59 -2.24 3.85
C LEU A 17 -7.95 -0.90 4.26
N VAL A 18 -7.04 -0.36 3.45
CA VAL A 18 -6.44 0.97 3.69
C VAL A 18 -7.52 2.04 3.76
N GLN A 19 -8.42 2.08 2.78
CA GLN A 19 -9.54 3.03 2.77
C GLN A 19 -10.38 2.92 4.04
N ARG A 20 -10.70 1.69 4.45
CA ARG A 20 -11.51 1.46 5.65
C ARG A 20 -10.81 1.92 6.93
N ILE A 21 -9.50 1.72 7.04
CA ILE A 21 -8.73 2.20 8.20
C ILE A 21 -8.78 3.74 8.24
N MET A 22 -8.55 4.41 7.11
CA MET A 22 -8.56 5.87 7.05
C MET A 22 -9.95 6.45 7.34
N GLU A 23 -11.01 5.81 6.86
CA GLU A 23 -12.39 6.16 7.21
C GLU A 23 -12.63 6.10 8.73
N VAL A 24 -12.17 5.03 9.38
CA VAL A 24 -12.32 4.86 10.84
C VAL A 24 -11.50 5.90 11.61
N LEU A 25 -10.34 6.29 11.09
CA LEU A 25 -9.50 7.35 11.67
C LEU A 25 -10.03 8.77 11.36
N GLY A 26 -11.00 8.91 10.46
CA GLY A 26 -11.52 10.21 10.03
C GLY A 26 -10.57 11.00 9.13
N VAL A 27 -9.61 10.34 8.48
CA VAL A 27 -8.60 10.96 7.61
C VAL A 27 -9.11 10.96 6.17
N PRO A 28 -9.32 12.14 5.54
CA PRO A 28 -9.85 12.21 4.18
C PRO A 28 -8.82 11.73 3.15
N CYS A 29 -9.29 11.17 2.04
CA CYS A 29 -8.44 10.88 0.88
C CYS A 29 -8.20 12.17 0.08
N ASP A 30 -7.39 13.07 0.63
CA ASP A 30 -7.07 14.38 0.09
C ASP A 30 -5.57 14.68 0.27
N PRO A 31 -4.82 15.07 -0.78
CA PRO A 31 -3.39 15.33 -0.67
C PRO A 31 -3.01 16.48 0.26
N ASP A 32 -3.90 17.47 0.44
CA ASP A 32 -3.61 18.69 1.21
C ASP A 32 -4.04 18.55 2.68
N SER A 33 -5.12 17.81 2.94
CA SER A 33 -5.79 17.73 4.25
C SER A 33 -5.87 16.32 4.83
N GLY A 34 -5.32 15.31 4.16
CA GLY A 34 -5.31 13.94 4.65
C GLY A 34 -4.29 13.05 3.94
N TYR A 35 -4.73 11.91 3.43
CA TYR A 35 -3.84 10.92 2.82
C TYR A 35 -4.06 10.81 1.31
N CYS A 36 -3.03 10.37 0.59
CA CYS A 36 -3.14 9.92 -0.78
C CYS A 36 -2.33 8.64 -1.00
N ILE A 37 -2.70 7.88 -2.03
CA ILE A 37 -1.99 6.67 -2.43
C ILE A 37 -1.21 6.97 -3.71
N LYS A 38 0.09 6.65 -3.71
CA LYS A 38 0.95 6.73 -4.90
C LYS A 38 1.34 5.33 -5.33
N ALA A 39 1.14 5.02 -6.61
CA ALA A 39 1.70 3.81 -7.20
C ALA A 39 3.22 3.95 -7.30
N SER A 40 3.94 2.96 -6.78
CA SER A 40 5.38 2.86 -6.96
C SER A 40 5.66 1.88 -8.10
N ASN A 41 6.31 2.36 -9.15
CA ASN A 41 6.74 1.57 -10.30
C ASN A 41 8.26 1.31 -10.29
N GLU A 42 8.93 1.64 -9.19
CA GLU A 42 10.37 1.49 -9.07
C GLU A 42 10.74 0.01 -9.00
N ALA A 43 11.36 -0.50 -10.06
CA ALA A 43 11.81 -1.88 -10.17
C ALA A 43 12.94 -2.27 -9.19
N ALA A 44 13.40 -1.31 -8.37
CA ALA A 44 14.44 -1.54 -7.36
C ALA A 44 13.90 -2.18 -6.07
N GLU A 45 12.58 -2.23 -5.89
CA GLU A 45 11.97 -2.76 -4.68
C GLU A 45 11.68 -4.25 -4.80
N THR A 46 12.44 -5.04 -4.06
CA THR A 46 12.47 -6.52 -4.13
C THR A 46 11.41 -7.18 -3.25
N GLU A 47 10.76 -6.42 -2.38
CA GLU A 47 9.73 -6.88 -1.44
C GLU A 47 8.37 -7.16 -2.10
N PHE A 48 8.01 -6.37 -3.12
CA PHE A 48 6.74 -6.46 -3.81
C PHE A 48 6.90 -6.82 -5.28
N LEU A 49 5.84 -7.39 -5.85
CA LEU A 49 5.73 -7.63 -7.29
C LEU A 49 5.69 -6.28 -8.02
N PRO A 50 6.52 -6.07 -9.07
CA PRO A 50 6.55 -4.82 -9.82
C PRO A 50 5.17 -4.38 -10.31
N GLY A 51 4.84 -3.10 -10.11
CA GLY A 51 3.55 -2.52 -10.49
C GLY A 51 2.37 -2.85 -9.57
N SER A 52 2.63 -3.56 -8.45
CA SER A 52 1.61 -3.89 -7.44
C SER A 52 1.73 -3.10 -6.14
N LYS A 53 2.79 -2.30 -5.96
CA LYS A 53 3.03 -1.52 -4.74
C LYS A 53 2.28 -0.18 -4.77
N GLY A 54 1.60 0.10 -3.66
CA GLY A 54 1.11 1.42 -3.29
C GLY A 54 1.83 1.95 -2.05
N SER A 55 2.18 3.23 -2.07
CA SER A 55 2.70 3.97 -0.92
C SER A 55 1.61 4.88 -0.37
N ILE A 56 1.42 4.87 0.95
CA ILE A 56 0.45 5.71 1.66
C ILE A 56 1.19 6.97 2.09
N ILE A 57 0.75 8.12 1.56
CA ILE A 57 1.37 9.41 1.79
C ILE A 57 0.45 10.27 2.65
N HIS A 58 0.98 10.87 3.71
CA HIS A 58 0.27 11.81 4.58
C HIS A 58 1.23 12.95 4.94
N GLY A 59 0.78 14.21 4.82
CA GLY A 59 1.63 15.37 5.09
C GLY A 59 2.91 15.45 4.24
N GLY A 60 2.91 14.84 3.05
CA GLY A 60 4.08 14.78 2.16
C GLY A 60 5.07 13.64 2.46
N GLU A 61 4.89 12.90 3.56
CA GLU A 61 5.76 11.78 3.94
C GLU A 61 5.10 10.43 3.67
N CYS A 62 5.92 9.41 3.42
CA CYS A 62 5.45 8.03 3.31
C CYS A 62 5.22 7.47 4.73
N VAL A 63 3.96 7.16 5.04
CA VAL A 63 3.54 6.64 6.36
C VAL A 63 3.19 5.15 6.31
N GLY A 64 3.32 4.51 5.16
CA GLY A 64 3.01 3.10 5.00
C GLY A 64 3.13 2.63 3.57
N SER A 65 3.12 1.31 3.39
CA SER A 65 3.23 0.68 2.08
C SER A 65 2.33 -0.55 2.01
N PHE A 66 1.90 -0.91 0.81
CA PHE A 66 1.12 -2.11 0.59
C PHE A 66 1.30 -2.66 -0.81
N GLY A 67 1.08 -3.95 -0.99
CA GLY A 67 1.22 -4.58 -2.30
C GLY A 67 1.18 -6.09 -2.26
N ILE A 68 1.54 -6.71 -3.37
CA ILE A 68 1.64 -8.17 -3.49
C ILE A 68 3.08 -8.55 -3.29
N VAL A 69 3.34 -9.47 -2.37
CA VAL A 69 4.71 -9.86 -2.03
C VAL A 69 5.36 -10.54 -3.23
N HIS A 70 6.63 -10.21 -3.49
CA HIS A 70 7.39 -10.81 -4.59
C HIS A 70 7.51 -12.34 -4.40
N PRO A 71 7.33 -13.16 -5.45
CA PRO A 71 7.38 -14.62 -5.33
C PRO A 71 8.70 -15.15 -4.74
N GLU A 72 9.82 -14.48 -5.02
CA GLU A 72 11.12 -14.85 -4.45
C GLU A 72 11.15 -14.70 -2.92
N VAL A 73 10.55 -13.64 -2.39
CA VAL A 73 10.41 -13.44 -0.94
C VAL A 73 9.55 -14.55 -0.36
N LEU A 74 8.40 -14.84 -0.95
CA LEU A 74 7.52 -15.92 -0.50
C LEU A 74 8.22 -17.28 -0.49
N ASN A 75 9.01 -17.57 -1.52
CA ASN A 75 9.79 -18.80 -1.62
C ASN A 75 10.86 -18.90 -0.51
N ASN A 76 11.54 -17.78 -0.19
CA ASN A 76 12.51 -17.74 0.91
C ASN A 76 11.86 -18.03 2.27
N PHE A 77 10.57 -17.72 2.44
CA PHE A 77 9.78 -18.04 3.63
C PHE A 77 8.99 -19.36 3.53
N LYS A 78 9.15 -20.14 2.45
CA LYS A 78 8.41 -21.40 2.19
C LYS A 78 6.88 -21.20 2.14
N ILE A 79 6.44 -20.05 1.66
CA ILE A 79 5.04 -19.72 1.46
C ILE A 79 4.66 -20.04 0.01
N ASN A 80 3.78 -21.02 -0.18
CA ASN A 80 3.47 -21.57 -1.51
C ASN A 80 2.20 -20.95 -2.14
N PHE A 81 1.72 -19.84 -1.59
CA PHE A 81 0.52 -19.15 -2.08
C PHE A 81 0.79 -17.65 -2.20
N PRO A 82 0.15 -16.95 -3.16
CA PRO A 82 0.27 -15.49 -3.27
C PRO A 82 -0.14 -14.81 -1.97
N CYS A 83 0.65 -13.83 -1.55
CA CYS A 83 0.38 -13.05 -0.35
C CYS A 83 0.30 -11.57 -0.70
N SER A 84 -0.63 -10.87 -0.05
CA SER A 84 -0.69 -9.41 -0.08
C SER A 84 -0.34 -8.89 1.31
N TYR A 85 0.44 -7.81 1.37
CA TYR A 85 0.99 -7.25 2.61
C TYR A 85 0.68 -5.75 2.68
N MET A 86 0.50 -5.25 3.90
CA MET A 86 0.25 -3.85 4.20
C MET A 86 0.89 -3.50 5.54
N GLU A 87 1.57 -2.37 5.58
CA GLU A 87 2.10 -1.74 6.77
C GLU A 87 1.73 -0.25 6.80
N ILE A 88 1.48 0.28 7.99
CA ILE A 88 1.15 1.68 8.19
C ILE A 88 1.51 2.13 9.60
N ASP A 89 2.13 3.30 9.72
CA ASP A 89 2.31 3.98 10.99
C ASP A 89 1.05 4.78 11.34
N LEU A 90 0.26 4.25 12.27
CA LEU A 90 -0.96 4.90 12.75
C LEU A 90 -0.69 6.15 13.59
N GLN A 91 0.48 6.26 14.23
CA GLN A 91 0.78 7.40 15.10
C GLN A 91 0.89 8.71 14.32
N CYS A 92 1.16 8.64 13.02
CA CYS A 92 1.23 9.79 12.12
C CYS A 92 -0.10 10.54 11.97
N PHE A 93 -1.25 9.93 12.30
CA PHE A 93 -2.57 10.57 12.18
C PHE A 93 -3.08 11.22 13.47
N PHE A 94 -2.37 11.04 14.59
CA PHE A 94 -2.79 11.54 15.90
C PHE A 94 -1.90 12.69 16.41
N LYS A 95 -1.06 13.26 15.55
CA LYS A 95 -0.17 14.38 15.87
C LYS A 95 -0.80 15.72 15.51
#